data_AF-A0A7C7PMA7-F1
#
_entry.id   AF-A0A7C7PMA7-F1
#
_cell.length_a   1.000
_cell.length_b   1.000
_cell.length_c   1.000
_cell.angle_alpha   90.00
_cell.angle_beta   90.00
_cell.angle_gamma   90.00
#
_symmetry.space_group_name_H-M   'P 1'
#
loop_
_entity.id
_entity.type
_entity.pdbx_description
1 polymer ?
#
loop_
_entity_poly.entity_id
_entity_poly.type
_entity_poly.pdbx_seq_one_letter_code
_entity_poly.pdbx_strand_id
1 'polypeptide(L)'
;MAIPTTQDELLLILRDFATDTFPTLMAIIAIAAYSGFVFMFYRLLAKRDLLTLDLKRYEDSMTGRIRVFFRSLLFVAQYVLLIPILIGFWTVVMATILTLLSDSSDHSRNAMIATSVVGAVRILAYWTEDLSRDVAKMLPFAVLGVFLVGSTSVNFGEFKALYSNLPELADAYLNSLILLSILETVLRVGHVVKDLFGGQRRVKKKLKKISKETGRKTADIREDMLDDGILNYSSRTDLKSNGKS
;
A
#
# COMPACT_ATOMS: atom_id res chain seq x y z
N MET A 1 -20.13 -40.54 29.73
CA MET A 1 -21.29 -39.98 29.00
C MET A 1 -22.20 -41.13 28.64
N ALA A 2 -23.45 -41.11 29.12
CA ALA A 2 -24.45 -42.12 28.74
C ALA A 2 -24.86 -41.88 27.27
N ILE A 3 -24.99 -42.96 26.51
CA ILE A 3 -25.40 -42.89 25.10
C ILE A 3 -26.90 -42.54 25.08
N PRO A 4 -27.33 -41.46 24.41
CA PRO A 4 -28.73 -41.05 24.37
C PRO A 4 -29.59 -42.13 23.69
N THR A 5 -30.74 -42.44 24.29
CA THR A 5 -31.61 -43.56 23.84
C THR A 5 -32.93 -43.08 23.26
N THR A 6 -33.25 -41.79 23.36
CA THR A 6 -34.52 -41.20 22.88
C THR A 6 -34.29 -40.04 21.91
N GLN A 7 -35.25 -39.78 21.01
CA GLN A 7 -35.18 -38.69 20.02
C GLN A 7 -35.09 -37.31 20.69
N ASP A 8 -35.74 -37.14 21.84
CA ASP A 8 -35.72 -35.88 22.60
C ASP A 8 -34.36 -35.61 23.23
N GLU A 9 -33.68 -36.64 23.75
CA GLU A 9 -32.28 -36.51 24.24
C GLU A 9 -31.31 -36.14 23.10
N LEU A 10 -31.51 -36.70 21.90
CA LEU A 10 -30.70 -36.34 20.73
C LEU A 10 -30.93 -34.89 20.28
N LEU A 11 -32.17 -34.40 20.29
CA LEU A 11 -32.49 -33.01 19.95
C LEU A 11 -31.93 -32.02 20.98
N LEU A 12 -31.95 -32.37 22.27
CA LEU A 12 -31.35 -31.55 23.33
C LEU A 12 -29.83 -31.47 23.16
N ILE A 13 -29.14 -32.58 22.93
CA ILE A 13 -27.69 -32.61 22.70
C ILE A 13 -27.32 -31.78 21.46
N LEU A 14 -28.09 -31.89 20.37
CA LEU A 14 -27.85 -31.08 19.16
C LEU A 14 -28.07 -29.58 19.40
N ARG A 15 -29.08 -29.22 20.19
CA ARG A 15 -29.36 -27.81 20.52
C ARG A 15 -28.30 -27.23 21.45
N ASP A 16 -27.86 -27.98 22.45
CA ASP A 16 -26.80 -27.56 23.37
C ASP A 16 -25.48 -27.42 22.63
N PHE A 17 -25.14 -28.42 21.80
CA PHE A 17 -23.97 -28.34 20.91
C PHE A 17 -24.03 -27.14 19.97
N ALA A 18 -25.18 -26.88 19.35
CA ALA A 18 -25.34 -25.71 18.49
C ALA A 18 -25.21 -24.40 19.27
N THR A 19 -25.79 -24.31 20.46
CA THR A 19 -25.75 -23.10 21.29
C THR A 19 -24.33 -22.79 21.78
N ASP A 20 -23.58 -23.82 22.16
CA ASP A 20 -22.20 -23.69 22.64
C ASP A 20 -21.21 -23.46 21.49
N THR A 21 -21.45 -24.07 20.32
CA THR A 21 -20.55 -23.97 19.16
C THR A 21 -20.84 -22.75 18.28
N PHE A 22 -22.05 -22.20 18.29
CA PHE A 22 -22.41 -21.07 17.44
C PHE A 22 -21.53 -19.82 17.67
N PRO A 23 -21.23 -19.39 18.91
CA PRO A 23 -20.33 -18.26 19.14
C PRO A 23 -18.91 -18.50 18.60
N THR A 24 -18.38 -19.72 18.74
CA THR A 24 -17.03 -20.06 18.25
C THR A 24 -16.99 -20.09 16.73
N LEU A 25 -18.02 -20.63 16.08
CA LEU A 25 -18.15 -20.61 14.63
C LEU A 25 -18.23 -19.17 14.08
N MET A 26 -19.01 -18.31 14.74
CA MET A 26 -19.08 -16.89 14.39
C MET A 26 -17.74 -16.18 14.57
N ALA A 27 -16.98 -16.49 15.62
CA ALA A 27 -15.64 -15.95 15.83
C ALA A 27 -14.66 -16.41 14.73
N ILE A 28 -14.70 -17.69 14.32
CA ILE A 28 -13.88 -18.20 13.21
C ILE A 28 -14.17 -17.45 11.92
N ILE A 29 -15.46 -17.27 11.58
CA ILE A 29 -15.89 -16.54 10.38
C ILE A 29 -15.43 -15.07 10.46
N ALA A 30 -15.60 -14.42 11.61
CA ALA A 30 -15.18 -13.03 11.81
C ALA A 30 -13.66 -12.85 11.67
N ILE A 31 -12.86 -13.74 12.27
CA ILE A 31 -11.40 -13.73 12.16
C ILE A 31 -10.96 -13.95 10.71
N ALA A 32 -11.58 -14.90 10.00
CA ALA A 32 -11.28 -15.17 8.59
C ALA A 32 -11.61 -13.95 7.71
N ALA A 33 -12.79 -13.35 7.90
CA ALA A 33 -13.21 -12.16 7.18
C ALA A 33 -12.29 -10.97 7.44
N TYR A 34 -11.96 -10.69 8.71
CA TYR A 34 -11.03 -9.63 9.09
C TYR A 34 -9.63 -9.87 8.52
N SER A 35 -9.13 -11.11 8.57
CA SER A 35 -7.82 -11.47 8.00
C SER A 35 -7.79 -11.27 6.49
N GLY A 36 -8.88 -11.63 5.78
CA GLY A 36 -9.04 -11.34 4.36
C GLY A 36 -9.05 -9.84 4.05
N PHE A 37 -9.72 -9.05 4.88
CA PHE A 37 -9.70 -7.59 4.80
C PHE A 37 -8.29 -7.02 4.99
N VAL A 38 -7.59 -7.42 6.06
CA VAL A 38 -6.20 -7.01 6.33
C VAL A 38 -5.29 -7.42 5.17
N PHE A 39 -5.51 -8.59 4.59
CA PHE A 39 -4.76 -9.06 3.44
C PHE A 39 -4.86 -8.12 2.24
N MET A 40 -6.07 -7.66 1.92
CA MET A 40 -6.29 -6.69 0.86
C MET A 40 -5.68 -5.32 1.22
N PHE A 41 -5.93 -4.87 2.45
CA PHE A 41 -5.43 -3.61 3.00
C PHE A 41 -3.91 -3.47 2.84
N TYR A 42 -3.15 -4.41 3.40
CA TYR A 42 -1.70 -4.29 3.43
C TYR A 42 -1.12 -4.41 2.02
N ARG A 43 -1.72 -5.25 1.15
CA ARG A 43 -1.20 -5.50 -0.19
C ARG A 43 -1.37 -4.29 -1.10
N LEU A 44 -2.41 -3.52 -0.87
CA LEU A 44 -2.56 -2.21 -1.48
C LEU A 44 -1.55 -1.26 -0.87
N LEU A 45 -1.48 -1.14 0.46
CA LEU A 45 -0.64 -0.15 1.11
C LEU A 45 0.88 -0.32 0.86
N ALA A 46 1.36 -1.56 0.76
CA ALA A 46 2.78 -1.88 0.68
C ALA A 46 3.41 -1.74 -0.72
N LYS A 47 2.58 -1.55 -1.75
CA LYS A 47 3.08 -1.33 -3.12
C LYS A 47 3.67 0.07 -3.22
N ARG A 48 4.86 0.15 -3.85
CA ARG A 48 5.50 1.43 -4.15
C ARG A 48 4.67 2.27 -5.13
N ASP A 49 4.11 1.61 -6.14
CA ASP A 49 3.24 2.23 -7.14
C ASP A 49 1.83 1.65 -7.02
N LEU A 50 0.94 2.38 -6.35
CA LEU A 50 -0.44 1.94 -6.08
C LEU A 50 -1.30 1.84 -7.35
N LEU A 51 -1.01 2.69 -8.35
CA LEU A 51 -1.75 2.79 -9.60
C LEU A 51 -0.76 2.64 -10.77
N THR A 52 -0.79 1.48 -11.43
CA THR A 52 -0.10 1.27 -12.71
C THR A 52 -1.03 1.72 -13.82
N LEU A 53 -0.94 2.97 -14.26
CA LEU A 53 -1.79 3.50 -15.32
C LEU A 53 -1.18 3.20 -16.69
N ASP A 54 -1.97 2.53 -17.52
CA ASP A 54 -1.66 2.31 -18.93
C ASP A 54 -2.27 3.47 -19.76
N LEU A 55 -1.49 4.55 -19.93
CA LEU A 55 -1.92 5.76 -20.64
C LEU A 55 -2.00 5.58 -22.17
N LYS A 56 -1.83 4.38 -22.70
CA LYS A 56 -1.97 4.11 -24.14
C LYS A 56 -3.39 4.28 -24.65
N ARG A 57 -4.42 4.20 -23.79
CA ARG A 57 -5.82 4.14 -24.25
C ARG A 57 -6.50 5.50 -24.54
N TYR A 58 -5.82 6.62 -24.34
CA TYR A 58 -6.38 7.97 -24.51
C TYR A 58 -5.80 8.67 -25.76
N GLU A 59 -5.60 7.90 -26.83
CA GLU A 59 -4.79 8.25 -28.01
C GLU A 59 -5.47 9.15 -29.06
N ASP A 60 -6.80 9.24 -29.09
CA ASP A 60 -7.47 9.43 -30.39
C ASP A 60 -8.01 10.82 -30.80
N SER A 61 -7.91 11.92 -30.02
CA SER A 61 -8.68 13.13 -30.44
C SER A 61 -8.09 14.55 -30.41
N MET A 62 -6.81 14.83 -30.07
CA MET A 62 -6.32 16.24 -30.07
C MET A 62 -4.86 16.50 -30.48
N THR A 63 -4.51 17.60 -31.13
CA THR A 63 -3.19 17.85 -31.75
C THR A 63 -2.04 18.29 -30.80
N GLY A 64 -0.82 17.77 -31.08
CA GLY A 64 0.49 18.41 -30.86
C GLY A 64 0.98 18.68 -29.42
N ARG A 65 1.13 19.96 -29.06
CA ARG A 65 1.77 20.42 -27.80
C ARG A 65 0.80 20.53 -26.61
N ILE A 66 -0.45 20.90 -26.87
CA ILE A 66 -1.50 20.97 -25.85
C ILE A 66 -1.84 19.55 -25.36
N ARG A 67 -1.80 18.55 -26.26
CA ARG A 67 -1.89 17.12 -25.90
C ARG A 67 -0.83 16.74 -24.86
N VAL A 68 0.43 17.11 -25.07
CA VAL A 68 1.53 16.72 -24.17
C VAL A 68 1.42 17.44 -22.82
N PHE A 69 1.05 18.72 -22.80
CA PHE A 69 0.84 19.46 -21.56
C PHE A 69 -0.33 18.92 -20.75
N PHE A 70 -1.52 18.78 -21.34
CA PHE A 70 -2.69 18.22 -20.64
C PHE A 70 -2.47 16.75 -20.24
N ARG A 71 -1.77 15.94 -21.05
CA ARG A 71 -1.39 14.56 -20.68
C ARG A 71 -0.46 14.54 -19.48
N SER A 72 0.56 15.37 -19.47
CA SER A 72 1.49 15.46 -18.34
C SER A 72 0.80 16.03 -17.10
N LEU A 73 -0.10 17.01 -17.28
CA LEU A 73 -0.85 17.62 -16.18
C LEU A 73 -1.88 16.66 -15.58
N LEU A 74 -2.67 15.96 -16.39
CA LEU A 74 -3.60 14.92 -15.92
C LEU A 74 -2.85 13.76 -15.27
N PHE A 75 -1.72 13.34 -15.84
CA PHE A 75 -0.88 12.30 -15.27
C PHE A 75 -0.33 12.73 -13.90
N VAL A 76 0.23 13.93 -13.80
CA VAL A 76 0.77 14.48 -12.54
C VAL A 76 -0.35 14.73 -11.54
N ALA A 77 -1.48 15.29 -11.92
CA ALA A 77 -2.61 15.55 -11.03
C ALA A 77 -3.19 14.23 -10.49
N GLN A 78 -3.36 13.23 -11.34
CA GLN A 78 -3.78 11.90 -10.92
C GLN A 78 -2.76 11.30 -9.95
N TYR A 79 -1.47 11.39 -10.25
CA TYR A 79 -0.43 10.80 -9.40
C TYR A 79 -0.26 11.54 -8.05
N VAL A 80 -0.28 12.86 -8.07
CA VAL A 80 -0.05 13.73 -6.90
C VAL A 80 -1.30 13.83 -6.02
N LEU A 81 -2.51 13.65 -6.56
CA LEU A 81 -3.74 13.73 -5.78
C LEU A 81 -4.34 12.35 -5.44
N LEU A 82 -4.51 11.45 -6.41
CA LEU A 82 -5.20 10.17 -6.13
C LEU A 82 -4.41 9.27 -5.20
N ILE A 83 -3.08 9.27 -5.28
CA ILE A 83 -2.27 8.41 -4.42
C ILE A 83 -2.32 8.88 -2.97
N PRO A 84 -2.04 10.15 -2.62
CA PRO A 84 -2.20 10.61 -1.24
C PRO A 84 -3.63 10.43 -0.72
N ILE A 85 -4.66 10.64 -1.54
CA ILE A 85 -6.06 10.37 -1.17
C ILE A 85 -6.25 8.89 -0.84
N LEU A 86 -5.74 7.98 -1.68
CA LEU A 86 -5.85 6.54 -1.44
C LEU A 86 -5.08 6.13 -0.18
N ILE A 87 -3.88 6.67 0.02
CA ILE A 87 -3.09 6.43 1.24
C ILE A 87 -3.87 6.93 2.46
N GLY A 88 -4.37 8.16 2.42
CA GLY A 88 -5.15 8.76 3.49
C GLY A 88 -6.41 7.94 3.80
N PHE A 89 -7.16 7.53 2.77
CA PHE A 89 -8.32 6.64 2.95
C PHE A 89 -7.96 5.40 3.78
N TRP A 90 -6.85 4.73 3.43
CA TRP A 90 -6.36 3.59 4.20
C TRP A 90 -5.85 3.96 5.59
N THR A 91 -5.29 5.15 5.79
CA THR A 91 -4.94 5.66 7.11
C THR A 91 -6.18 5.83 8.01
N VAL A 92 -7.29 6.34 7.48
CA VAL A 92 -8.55 6.46 8.22
C VAL A 92 -9.06 5.09 8.62
N VAL A 93 -9.08 4.13 7.69
CA VAL A 93 -9.44 2.75 7.98
C VAL A 93 -8.62 2.21 9.16
N MET A 94 -7.31 2.46 9.16
CA MET A 94 -6.42 2.00 10.21
C MET A 94 -6.63 2.72 11.55
N ALA A 95 -6.86 4.04 11.51
CA ALA A 95 -7.19 4.84 12.69
C ALA A 95 -8.52 4.42 13.31
N THR A 96 -9.52 4.07 12.49
CA THR A 96 -10.82 3.55 12.93
C THR A 96 -10.65 2.19 13.60
N ILE A 97 -9.88 1.27 13.00
CA ILE A 97 -9.57 -0.03 13.63
C ILE A 97 -8.90 0.18 14.99
N LEU A 98 -7.91 1.05 15.05
CA LEU A 98 -7.22 1.38 16.31
C LEU A 98 -8.17 1.98 17.35
N THR A 99 -9.07 2.87 16.92
CA THR A 99 -9.97 3.57 17.84
C THR A 99 -11.05 2.65 18.40
N LEU A 100 -11.62 1.78 17.58
CA LEU A 100 -12.64 0.81 18.01
C LEU A 100 -12.09 -0.31 18.91
N LEU A 101 -10.76 -0.44 18.98
CA LEU A 101 -10.07 -1.53 19.64
C LEU A 101 -9.13 -1.05 20.74
N SER A 102 -9.12 0.27 21.00
CA SER A 102 -8.33 0.89 22.04
C SER A 102 -9.28 1.46 23.10
N ASP A 103 -9.05 1.12 24.37
CA ASP A 103 -9.74 1.76 25.50
C ASP A 103 -9.39 3.27 25.65
N SER A 104 -8.66 3.87 24.71
CA SER A 104 -8.28 5.28 24.76
C SER A 104 -9.32 6.18 24.08
N SER A 105 -9.83 7.15 24.85
CA SER A 105 -10.70 8.21 24.34
C SER A 105 -9.98 9.26 23.48
N ASP A 106 -8.66 9.13 23.29
CA ASP A 106 -7.84 10.08 22.53
C ASP A 106 -7.78 9.66 21.05
N HIS A 107 -8.84 10.05 20.31
CA HIS A 107 -8.96 9.76 18.88
C HIS A 107 -7.84 10.39 18.04
N SER A 108 -7.30 11.54 18.47
CA SER A 108 -6.18 12.23 17.82
C SER A 108 -4.91 11.38 17.87
N ARG A 109 -4.59 10.78 19.03
CA ARG A 109 -3.45 9.87 19.16
C ARG A 109 -3.56 8.66 18.24
N ASN A 110 -4.73 8.05 18.14
CA ASN A 110 -4.93 6.88 17.27
C ASN A 110 -4.74 7.24 15.80
N ALA A 111 -5.20 8.42 15.37
CA ALA A 111 -4.95 8.95 14.04
C ALA A 111 -3.44 9.20 13.80
N MET A 112 -2.73 9.75 14.78
CA MET A 112 -1.28 9.98 14.70
C MET A 112 -0.49 8.66 14.60
N ILE A 113 -0.85 7.64 15.39
CA ILE A 113 -0.24 6.31 15.33
C ILE A 113 -0.49 5.68 13.97
N ALA A 114 -1.73 5.69 13.48
CA ALA A 114 -2.07 5.18 12.15
C ALA A 114 -1.26 5.89 11.06
N THR A 115 -1.16 7.22 11.13
CA THR A 115 -0.39 8.03 10.17
C THR A 115 1.10 7.70 10.20
N SER A 116 1.66 7.50 11.39
CA SER A 116 3.07 7.14 11.58
C SER A 116 3.37 5.76 11.01
N VAL A 117 2.51 4.77 11.27
CA VAL A 117 2.66 3.41 10.71
C VAL A 117 2.51 3.44 9.20
N VAL A 118 1.49 4.11 8.66
CA VAL A 118 1.31 4.22 7.21
C VAL A 118 2.50 4.93 6.57
N GLY A 119 3.01 6.02 7.17
CA GLY A 119 4.21 6.71 6.69
C GLY A 119 5.44 5.81 6.68
N ALA A 120 5.66 5.02 7.72
CA ALA A 120 6.75 4.03 7.77
C ALA A 120 6.61 2.97 6.66
N VAL A 121 5.40 2.42 6.47
CA VAL A 121 5.09 1.49 5.38
C VAL A 121 5.46 2.10 4.02
N ARG A 122 5.14 3.38 3.80
CA ARG A 122 5.46 4.08 2.54
C ARG A 122 6.95 4.21 2.31
N ILE A 123 7.70 4.66 3.31
CA ILE A 123 9.16 4.74 3.22
C ILE A 123 9.74 3.37 2.87
N LEU A 124 9.26 2.31 3.53
CA LEU A 124 9.72 0.95 3.29
C LEU A 124 9.34 0.42 1.91
N ALA A 125 8.21 0.83 1.33
CA ALA A 125 7.81 0.41 -0.01
C ALA A 125 8.82 0.84 -1.09
N TYR A 126 9.51 1.98 -0.88
CA TYR A 126 10.60 2.44 -1.74
C TYR A 126 11.92 1.72 -1.51
N TRP A 127 12.05 1.00 -0.38
CA TRP A 127 13.21 0.18 -0.08
C TRP A 127 13.00 -1.26 -0.57
N THR A 128 12.02 -1.97 0.01
CA THR A 128 11.57 -3.31 -0.38
C THR A 128 10.08 -3.47 -0.08
N GLU A 129 9.31 -3.84 -1.10
CA GLU A 129 7.86 -4.04 -0.96
C GLU A 129 7.52 -5.18 0.02
N ASP A 130 8.37 -6.20 0.15
CA ASP A 130 8.15 -7.29 1.09
C ASP A 130 8.29 -6.84 2.55
N LEU A 131 9.24 -5.96 2.86
CA LEU A 131 9.38 -5.41 4.21
C LEU A 131 8.22 -4.46 4.53
N SER A 132 7.84 -3.63 3.57
CA SER A 132 6.66 -2.77 3.67
C SER A 132 5.39 -3.59 3.96
N ARG A 133 5.24 -4.74 3.29
CA ARG A 133 4.15 -5.69 3.46
C ARG A 133 4.10 -6.26 4.87
N ASP A 134 5.26 -6.64 5.40
CA ASP A 134 5.38 -7.22 6.73
C ASP A 134 5.07 -6.18 7.82
N VAL A 135 5.51 -4.93 7.66
CA VAL A 135 5.19 -3.87 8.62
C VAL A 135 3.72 -3.46 8.55
N ALA A 136 3.14 -3.36 7.35
CA ALA A 136 1.75 -2.94 7.16
C ALA A 136 0.73 -3.90 7.79
N LYS A 137 1.04 -5.21 7.80
CA LYS A 137 0.16 -6.22 8.41
C LYS A 137 0.35 -6.37 9.93
N MET A 138 1.47 -5.91 10.49
CA MET A 138 1.77 -6.10 11.92
C MET A 138 0.72 -5.47 12.82
N LEU A 139 0.40 -4.19 12.61
CA LEU A 139 -0.51 -3.49 13.51
C LEU A 139 -1.95 -4.03 13.44
N PRO A 140 -2.58 -4.24 12.27
CA PRO A 140 -3.94 -4.79 12.22
C PRO A 140 -4.04 -6.19 12.84
N PHE A 141 -3.02 -7.03 12.71
CA PHE A 141 -2.99 -8.35 13.35
C PHE A 141 -2.68 -8.28 14.84
N ALA A 142 -1.81 -7.36 15.27
CA ALA A 142 -1.54 -7.14 16.69
C ALA A 142 -2.82 -6.70 17.41
N VAL A 143 -3.57 -5.77 16.81
CA VAL A 143 -4.84 -5.31 17.36
C VAL A 143 -5.88 -6.43 17.37
N LEU A 144 -5.97 -7.26 16.33
CA LEU A 144 -6.81 -8.47 16.35
C LEU A 144 -6.42 -9.41 17.49
N GLY A 145 -5.13 -9.63 17.71
CA GLY A 145 -4.64 -10.48 18.81
C GLY A 145 -5.04 -9.93 20.18
N VAL A 146 -4.87 -8.62 20.40
CA VAL A 146 -5.32 -7.95 21.64
C VAL A 146 -6.84 -8.04 21.80
N PHE A 147 -7.60 -7.86 20.72
CA PHE A 147 -9.05 -7.98 20.74
C PHE A 147 -9.56 -9.38 21.10
N LEU A 148 -8.91 -10.42 20.58
CA LEU A 148 -9.30 -11.82 20.84
C LEU A 148 -8.97 -12.28 22.26
N VAL A 149 -7.95 -11.70 22.89
CA VAL A 149 -7.48 -12.06 24.23
C VAL A 149 -8.04 -11.15 25.31
N GLY A 150 -8.26 -9.87 24.98
CA GLY A 150 -8.79 -8.87 25.89
C GLY A 150 -10.28 -9.02 26.12
N SER A 151 -10.76 -8.51 27.26
CA SER A 151 -12.20 -8.30 27.52
C SER A 151 -12.77 -7.09 26.76
N THR A 152 -11.99 -6.52 25.83
CA THR A 152 -12.34 -5.35 25.01
C THR A 152 -13.52 -5.72 24.12
N SER A 153 -14.71 -5.42 24.63
CA SER A 153 -15.97 -5.58 23.89
C SER A 153 -16.20 -4.31 23.08
N VAL A 154 -16.47 -4.45 21.78
CA VAL A 154 -16.79 -3.31 20.93
C VAL A 154 -18.05 -2.64 21.47
N ASN A 155 -17.88 -1.48 22.12
CA ASN A 155 -19.00 -0.74 22.68
C ASN A 155 -19.60 0.14 21.58
N PHE A 156 -20.91 -0.02 21.30
CA PHE A 156 -21.63 0.86 20.37
C PHE A 156 -21.54 2.35 20.74
N GLY A 157 -21.27 2.66 22.01
CA GLY A 157 -20.97 4.02 22.48
C GLY A 157 -19.72 4.64 21.85
N GLU A 158 -18.69 3.84 21.51
CA GLU A 158 -17.48 4.35 20.86
C GLU A 158 -17.73 4.78 19.43
N PHE A 159 -18.60 4.08 18.69
CA PHE A 159 -19.03 4.53 17.36
C PHE A 159 -19.75 5.87 17.44
N LYS A 160 -20.58 6.07 18.48
CA LYS A 160 -21.28 7.33 18.69
C LYS A 160 -20.31 8.46 19.06
N ALA A 161 -19.32 8.16 19.89
CA ALA A 161 -18.25 9.11 20.24
C ALA A 161 -17.39 9.48 19.02
N LEU A 162 -17.04 8.49 18.18
CA LEU A 162 -16.33 8.72 16.91
C LEU A 162 -17.15 9.61 15.97
N TYR A 163 -18.46 9.37 15.88
CA TYR A 163 -19.35 10.19 15.06
C TYR A 163 -19.50 11.62 15.59
N SER A 164 -19.57 11.81 16.91
CA SER A 164 -19.62 13.17 17.48
C SER A 164 -18.31 13.94 17.32
N ASN A 165 -17.17 13.25 17.30
CA ASN A 165 -15.85 13.86 17.16
C ASN A 165 -15.38 13.96 15.68
N LEU A 166 -16.27 13.70 14.71
CA LEU A 166 -15.95 13.74 13.28
C LEU A 166 -15.18 14.99 12.83
N PRO A 167 -15.51 16.22 13.29
CA PRO A 167 -14.79 17.42 12.88
C PRO A 167 -13.31 17.39 13.29
N GLU A 168 -13.02 17.01 14.53
CA GLU A 168 -11.64 16.91 15.03
C GLU A 168 -10.87 15.77 14.34
N LEU A 169 -11.55 14.65 14.08
CA LEU A 169 -10.99 13.57 13.26
C LEU A 169 -10.73 14.01 11.81
N ALA A 170 -11.57 14.87 11.24
CA ALA A 170 -11.39 15.39 9.89
C ALA A 170 -10.18 16.32 9.80
N ASP A 171 -9.95 17.17 10.81
CA ASP A 171 -8.76 18.02 10.87
C ASP A 171 -7.47 17.18 11.03
N ALA A 172 -7.50 16.18 11.91
CA ALA A 172 -6.39 15.23 12.05
C ALA A 172 -6.14 14.47 10.73
N TYR A 173 -7.22 14.05 10.05
CA TYR A 173 -7.14 13.39 8.75
C TYR A 173 -6.51 14.29 7.68
N LEU A 174 -6.93 15.55 7.58
CA LEU A 174 -6.39 16.51 6.61
C LEU A 174 -4.90 16.76 6.86
N ASN A 175 -4.49 16.91 8.12
CA ASN A 175 -3.08 17.05 8.49
C ASN A 175 -2.27 15.82 8.07
N SER A 176 -2.79 14.62 8.34
CA SER A 176 -2.17 13.36 7.91
C SER A 176 -2.11 13.25 6.40
N LEU A 177 -3.16 13.68 5.68
CA LEU A 177 -3.22 13.66 4.23
C LEU A 177 -2.13 14.57 3.62
N ILE A 178 -1.99 15.80 4.13
CA ILE A 178 -0.96 16.74 3.69
C ILE A 178 0.43 16.16 3.96
N LEU A 179 0.67 15.65 5.16
CA LEU A 179 1.95 15.04 5.54
C LEU A 179 2.30 13.86 4.63
N LEU A 180 1.38 12.92 4.43
CA LEU A 180 1.58 11.75 3.58
C LEU A 180 1.73 12.12 2.11
N SER A 181 1.06 13.18 1.65
CA SER A 181 1.24 13.75 0.31
C SER A 181 2.65 14.29 0.11
N ILE A 182 3.17 15.07 1.07
CA ILE A 182 4.54 15.58 1.04
C ILE A 182 5.53 14.41 1.05
N LEU A 183 5.34 13.46 1.97
CA LEU A 183 6.20 12.28 2.10
C LEU A 183 6.26 11.47 0.80
N GLU A 184 5.11 11.12 0.22
CA GLU A 184 5.03 10.36 -1.03
C GLU A 184 5.72 11.11 -2.18
N THR A 185 5.52 12.44 -2.27
CA THR A 185 6.16 13.27 -3.28
C THR A 185 7.69 13.27 -3.14
N VAL A 186 8.20 13.43 -1.91
CA VAL A 186 9.63 13.42 -1.62
C VAL A 186 10.26 12.07 -1.96
N LEU A 187 9.62 10.97 -1.54
CA LEU A 187 10.10 9.61 -1.82
C LEU A 187 10.15 9.34 -3.33
N ARG A 188 9.12 9.79 -4.06
CA ARG A 188 9.05 9.64 -5.52
C ARG A 188 10.14 10.41 -6.24
N VAL A 189 10.35 11.68 -5.89
CA VAL A 189 11.44 12.48 -6.46
C VAL A 189 12.79 11.84 -6.14
N GLY A 190 13.00 11.41 -4.90
CA GLY A 190 14.22 10.71 -4.50
C GLY A 190 14.49 9.43 -5.31
N HIS A 191 13.45 8.65 -5.60
CA HIS A 191 13.55 7.44 -6.40
C HIS A 191 13.92 7.74 -7.86
N VAL A 192 13.21 8.67 -8.51
CA VAL A 192 13.49 9.10 -9.89
C VAL A 192 14.94 9.60 -10.02
N VAL A 193 15.39 10.40 -9.06
CA VAL A 193 16.75 10.93 -9.01
C VAL A 193 17.78 9.81 -8.86
N LYS A 194 17.57 8.88 -7.94
CA LYS A 194 18.47 7.72 -7.73
C LYS A 194 18.59 6.87 -9.00
N ASP A 195 17.49 6.63 -9.70
CA ASP A 195 17.47 5.81 -10.91
C ASP A 195 18.19 6.50 -12.07
N LEU A 196 17.98 7.81 -12.25
CA LEU A 196 18.70 8.62 -13.23
C LEU A 196 20.22 8.58 -12.99
N PHE A 197 20.68 8.84 -11.76
CA PHE A 197 22.10 8.80 -11.42
C PHE A 197 22.69 7.38 -11.52
N GLY A 198 21.91 6.35 -11.15
CA GLY A 198 22.29 4.95 -11.29
C GLY A 198 22.49 4.53 -12.75
N GLY A 199 21.58 4.96 -13.63
CA GLY A 199 21.67 4.73 -15.08
C GLY A 199 22.94 5.33 -15.67
N GLN A 200 23.25 6.59 -15.34
CA GLN A 200 24.48 7.25 -15.81
C GLN A 200 25.75 6.51 -15.34
N ARG A 201 25.78 6.01 -14.11
CA ARG A 201 26.92 5.22 -13.59
C ARG A 201 27.11 3.90 -14.35
N ARG A 202 26.02 3.20 -14.69
CA ARG A 202 26.07 1.94 -15.47
C ARG A 202 26.62 2.18 -16.88
N VAL A 203 26.19 3.25 -17.55
CA VAL A 203 26.71 3.65 -18.86
C VAL A 203 28.20 3.97 -18.81
N LYS A 204 28.63 4.80 -17.85
CA LYS A 204 30.05 5.11 -17.68
C LYS A 204 30.90 3.86 -17.44
N LYS A 205 30.40 2.86 -16.69
CA LYS A 205 31.07 1.57 -16.50
C LYS A 205 31.18 0.78 -17.81
N LYS A 206 30.11 0.72 -18.63
CA LYS A 206 30.14 0.05 -19.94
C LYS A 206 31.12 0.74 -20.90
N LEU A 207 31.08 2.06 -21.02
CA LEU A 207 32.00 2.83 -21.87
C LEU A 207 33.47 2.60 -21.46
N LYS A 208 33.77 2.59 -20.16
CA LYS A 208 35.12 2.28 -19.66
C LYS A 208 35.56 0.85 -19.97
N LYS A 209 34.64 -0.12 -19.96
CA LYS A 209 34.95 -1.52 -20.29
C LYS A 209 35.30 -1.66 -21.78
N ILE A 210 34.45 -1.11 -22.66
CA ILE A 210 34.69 -1.14 -24.12
C ILE A 210 35.98 -0.42 -24.49
N SER A 211 36.27 0.73 -23.85
CA SER A 211 37.52 1.47 -24.05
C SER A 211 38.76 0.65 -23.69
N LYS A 212 38.71 -0.14 -22.61
CA LYS A 212 39.81 -1.05 -22.24
C LYS A 212 40.00 -2.21 -23.22
N GLU A 213 38.91 -2.73 -23.78
CA GLU A 213 38.94 -3.88 -24.71
C GLU A 213 39.36 -3.46 -26.13
N THR A 214 39.00 -2.25 -26.56
CA THR A 214 39.22 -1.77 -27.94
C THR A 214 40.37 -0.77 -28.07
N GLY A 215 40.89 -0.24 -26.95
CA GLY A 215 41.87 0.86 -26.94
C GLY A 215 41.31 2.21 -27.42
N ARG A 216 40.02 2.27 -27.84
CA ARG A 216 39.37 3.50 -28.32
C ARG A 216 39.03 4.43 -27.16
N LYS A 217 38.99 5.73 -27.44
CA LYS A 217 38.58 6.74 -26.45
C LYS A 217 37.10 6.57 -26.12
N THR A 218 36.74 6.83 -24.85
CA THR A 218 35.35 6.72 -24.37
C THR A 218 34.39 7.72 -25.03
N ALA A 219 34.92 8.80 -25.61
CA ALA A 219 34.12 9.80 -26.32
C ALA A 219 33.63 9.23 -27.67
N ASP A 220 34.55 8.70 -28.47
CA ASP A 220 34.26 8.10 -29.78
C ASP A 220 33.27 6.92 -29.64
N ILE A 221 33.46 6.06 -28.63
CA ILE A 221 32.54 4.94 -28.36
C ILE A 221 31.13 5.46 -27.99
N ARG A 222 31.04 6.58 -27.26
CA ARG A 222 29.75 7.14 -26.86
C ARG A 222 29.01 7.72 -28.06
N GLU A 223 29.73 8.35 -28.98
CA GLU A 223 29.19 8.94 -30.19
C GLU A 223 28.64 7.83 -31.12
N ASP A 224 29.42 6.78 -31.37
CA ASP A 224 28.97 5.60 -32.12
C ASP A 224 27.70 4.97 -31.49
N MET A 225 27.69 4.79 -30.17
CA MET A 225 26.52 4.20 -29.49
C MET A 225 25.29 5.14 -29.40
N LEU A 226 25.48 6.45 -29.55
CA LEU A 226 24.38 7.42 -29.66
C LEU A 226 23.78 7.38 -31.07
N ASP A 227 24.65 7.29 -32.09
CA ASP A 227 24.26 7.20 -33.50
C ASP A 227 23.50 5.89 -33.80
N ASP A 228 23.96 4.77 -33.23
CA ASP A 228 23.29 3.47 -33.29
C ASP A 228 22.00 3.40 -32.44
N GLY A 229 21.66 4.46 -31.70
CA GLY A 229 20.49 4.51 -30.81
C GLY A 229 20.58 3.58 -29.58
N ILE A 230 21.76 3.03 -29.29
CA ILE A 230 21.99 2.06 -28.20
C ILE A 230 21.97 2.74 -26.82
N LEU A 231 22.30 4.03 -26.75
CA LEU A 231 22.30 4.82 -25.52
C LEU A 231 20.97 5.50 -25.17
N ASN A 232 19.88 5.19 -25.87
CA ASN A 232 18.59 5.79 -25.55
C ASN A 232 18.15 5.38 -24.13
N TYR A 233 17.93 6.38 -23.27
CA TYR A 233 17.77 6.24 -21.83
C TYR A 233 16.46 5.57 -21.39
N SER A 234 15.57 5.18 -22.31
CA SER A 234 14.15 4.96 -21.99
C SER A 234 13.47 3.68 -22.48
N SER A 235 14.15 2.62 -22.99
CA SER A 235 13.34 1.54 -23.60
C SER A 235 13.88 0.11 -23.70
N ARG A 236 15.08 -0.24 -23.21
CA ARG A 236 15.66 -1.57 -23.50
C ARG A 236 15.88 -2.53 -22.35
N THR A 237 15.57 -2.17 -21.11
CA THR A 237 15.61 -3.11 -19.96
C THR A 237 14.29 -3.81 -19.70
N ASP A 238 13.18 -3.32 -20.24
CA ASP A 238 11.84 -3.85 -19.91
C ASP A 238 11.37 -4.95 -20.90
N LEU A 239 12.15 -5.20 -21.96
CA LEU A 239 11.81 -6.19 -23.00
C LEU A 239 12.45 -7.58 -22.78
N LYS A 240 13.19 -7.82 -21.69
CA LYS A 240 13.84 -9.13 -21.44
C LYS A 240 13.28 -9.95 -20.29
N SER A 241 12.12 -9.60 -19.74
CA SER A 241 11.45 -10.41 -18.70
C SER A 241 10.17 -11.11 -19.16
N ASN A 242 9.63 -10.85 -20.36
CA ASN A 242 8.38 -11.47 -20.82
C ASN A 242 8.60 -12.46 -21.97
N GLY A 243 9.52 -13.38 -21.74
CA GLY A 243 9.91 -14.41 -22.69
C GLY A 243 10.37 -15.67 -21.97
N LYS A 244 9.52 -16.21 -21.09
CA LYS A 244 9.52 -17.64 -20.75
C LYS A 244 8.08 -18.10 -20.69
N SER A 245 7.75 -18.93 -21.68
CA SER A 245 6.67 -19.92 -21.64
C SER A 245 6.77 -20.79 -20.39
#